data_AF-A0A1Q7E710-F1
#
_entry.id   AF-A0A1Q7E710-F1
#
_cell.length_a   1.000
_cell.length_b   1.000
_cell.length_c   1.000
_cell.angle_alpha   90.00
_cell.angle_beta   90.00
_cell.angle_gamma   90.00
#
_symmetry.space_group_name_H-M   'P 1'
#
loop_
_entity.id
_entity.type
_entity.pdbx_description
1 polymer ?
#
loop_
_entity_poly.entity_id
_entity_poly.type
_entity_poly.pdbx_seq_one_letter_code
_entity_poly.pdbx_strand_id
1 'polypeptide(L)'
;MHEFQHMISYNQHVLVRGNVAEELWLNEGMSHYAEERGGRAFLPGDSTTFCGYVRGDLSDAALYWTDLGSHPLVDTSGIGGLAERGAGWLFIRYLADRYTQGAGLAGQDAFTRKLDNTSLTGAANVAAQANELFATIVERWALANWVSDLPGFTAPPELVYTSWALRTDYPKLNARCTPPTTPAAFPLVALAGAPASVSVSGSLRAGTGAVYQRVLQGPGAGPFQVLFSDGNGAQLRETTQPRLNVIRIR
;
A
#
# COMPACT_ATOMS: atom_id res chain seq x y z
N MET A 1 16.54 9.45 -8.20
CA MET A 1 16.18 9.77 -6.79
C MET A 1 16.11 8.50 -5.99
N HIS A 2 15.42 7.48 -6.51
CA HIS A 2 15.51 6.06 -6.16
C HIS A 2 16.87 5.60 -5.61
N GLU A 3 17.89 5.45 -6.47
CA GLU A 3 19.19 4.92 -6.07
C GLU A 3 19.90 5.73 -4.98
N PHE A 4 19.63 7.04 -4.93
CA PHE A 4 20.19 7.89 -3.89
C PHE A 4 19.51 7.65 -2.53
N GLN A 5 18.22 7.29 -2.51
CA GLN A 5 17.55 6.86 -1.29
C GLN A 5 18.19 5.58 -0.75
N HIS A 6 18.52 4.60 -1.59
CA HIS A 6 19.24 3.40 -1.12
C HIS A 6 20.57 3.75 -0.45
N MET A 7 21.31 4.72 -0.99
CA MET A 7 22.55 5.20 -0.35
C MET A 7 22.29 5.85 1.01
N ILE A 8 21.21 6.61 1.15
CA ILE A 8 20.79 7.22 2.43
C ILE A 8 20.45 6.13 3.44
N SER A 9 19.60 5.18 3.06
CA SER A 9 19.19 4.04 3.88
C SER A 9 20.41 3.24 4.34
N TYR A 10 21.29 2.83 3.42
CA TYR A 10 22.51 2.08 3.75
C TYR A 10 23.43 2.86 4.70
N ASN A 11 23.61 4.16 4.46
CA ASN A 11 24.41 5.01 5.35
C ASN A 11 23.81 5.02 6.77
N GLN A 12 22.50 5.25 6.90
CA GLN A 12 21.85 5.36 8.20
C GLN A 12 21.83 4.04 8.97
N HIS A 13 21.47 2.93 8.32
CA HIS A 13 21.37 1.62 8.98
C HIS A 13 22.74 0.99 9.23
N VAL A 14 23.64 1.02 8.24
CA VAL A 14 24.92 0.31 8.31
C VAL A 14 26.05 1.19 8.82
N LEU A 15 26.28 2.35 8.21
CA LEU A 15 27.49 3.14 8.50
C LEU A 15 27.37 3.95 9.80
N VAL A 16 26.21 4.57 10.05
CA VAL A 16 25.99 5.41 11.23
C VAL A 16 25.63 4.56 12.45
N ARG A 17 24.82 3.51 12.27
CA ARG A 17 24.28 2.69 13.38
C ARG A 17 24.95 1.34 13.55
N GLY A 18 25.83 0.93 12.64
CA GLY A 18 26.57 -0.32 12.75
C GLY A 18 25.69 -1.57 12.70
N ASN A 19 24.52 -1.50 12.05
CA ASN A 19 23.59 -2.63 11.95
C ASN A 19 23.53 -3.20 10.52
N VAL A 20 22.61 -4.14 10.28
CA VAL A 20 22.29 -4.66 8.94
C VAL A 20 21.57 -3.62 8.09
N ALA A 21 21.62 -3.79 6.77
CA ALA A 21 20.84 -2.99 5.85
C ALA A 21 19.33 -3.17 6.08
N GLU A 22 18.55 -2.17 5.67
CA GLU A 22 17.09 -2.22 5.72
C GLU A 22 16.55 -3.41 4.89
N GLU A 23 15.43 -3.98 5.34
CA GLU A 23 14.75 -5.05 4.63
C GLU A 23 14.33 -4.58 3.23
N LEU A 24 14.50 -5.48 2.24
CA LEU A 24 14.30 -5.21 0.82
C LEU A 24 12.99 -4.45 0.55
N TRP A 25 11.85 -4.98 1.01
CA TRP A 25 10.55 -4.39 0.72
C TRP A 25 10.40 -2.95 1.25
N LEU A 26 10.98 -2.64 2.41
CA LEU A 26 10.87 -1.33 3.03
C LEU A 26 11.84 -0.34 2.37
N ASN A 27 13.06 -0.80 2.08
CA ASN A 27 14.07 -0.03 1.35
C ASN A 27 13.60 0.33 -0.07
N GLU A 28 13.02 -0.63 -0.80
CA GLU A 28 12.46 -0.40 -2.14
C GLU A 28 11.24 0.52 -2.10
N GLY A 29 10.31 0.31 -1.17
CA GLY A 29 9.16 1.19 -0.99
C GLY A 29 9.56 2.64 -0.70
N MET A 30 10.59 2.84 0.12
CA MET A 30 11.14 4.17 0.41
C MET A 30 11.83 4.78 -0.81
N SER A 31 12.54 4.00 -1.61
CA SER A 31 13.15 4.45 -2.86
C SER A 31 12.15 4.90 -3.91
N HIS A 32 11.08 4.12 -4.12
CA HIS A 32 9.99 4.51 -5.01
C HIS A 32 9.27 5.77 -4.49
N TYR A 33 8.98 5.82 -3.18
CA TYR A 33 8.45 7.04 -2.58
C TYR A 33 9.34 8.29 -2.77
N ALA A 34 10.67 8.12 -2.78
CA ALA A 34 11.61 9.21 -3.01
C ALA A 34 11.51 9.80 -4.43
N GLU A 35 11.05 9.03 -5.42
CA GLU A 35 10.73 9.52 -6.76
C GLU A 35 9.53 10.49 -6.70
N GLU A 36 8.39 10.04 -6.16
CA GLU A 36 7.21 10.90 -5.96
C GLU A 36 7.57 12.17 -5.17
N ARG A 37 8.24 11.99 -4.02
CA ARG A 37 8.64 13.10 -3.15
C ARG A 37 9.50 14.10 -3.91
N GLY A 38 10.41 13.61 -4.75
CA GLY A 38 11.22 14.42 -5.63
C GLY A 38 10.40 15.27 -6.60
N GLY A 39 9.48 14.62 -7.32
CA GLY A 39 8.56 15.30 -8.23
C GLY A 39 7.77 16.39 -7.50
N ARG A 40 7.22 16.11 -6.33
CA ARG A 40 6.45 17.10 -5.55
C ARG A 40 7.26 18.31 -5.11
N ALA A 41 8.56 18.13 -4.84
CA ALA A 41 9.43 19.21 -4.38
C ALA A 41 9.96 20.09 -5.52
N PHE A 42 10.31 19.49 -6.65
CA PHE A 42 10.91 20.22 -7.78
C PHE A 42 9.88 20.74 -8.79
N LEU A 43 8.65 20.20 -8.79
CA LEU A 43 7.63 20.51 -9.79
C LEU A 43 6.28 20.91 -9.16
N PRO A 44 6.24 21.92 -8.28
CA PRO A 44 4.98 22.36 -7.69
C PRO A 44 4.03 22.86 -8.78
N GLY A 45 2.92 22.16 -8.98
CA GLY A 45 1.87 22.51 -9.95
C GLY A 45 2.13 22.08 -11.40
N ASP A 46 3.29 21.51 -11.73
CA ASP A 46 3.56 20.95 -13.06
C ASP A 46 3.24 19.46 -13.11
N SER A 47 1.97 19.15 -13.42
CA SER A 47 1.50 17.77 -13.51
C SER A 47 2.07 16.99 -14.70
N THR A 48 2.51 17.67 -15.75
CA THR A 48 2.97 17.01 -16.98
C THR A 48 4.36 16.43 -16.75
N THR A 49 5.27 17.23 -16.19
CA THR A 49 6.60 16.75 -15.83
C THR A 49 6.54 15.84 -14.60
N PHE A 50 5.62 16.09 -13.66
CA PHE A 50 5.41 15.24 -12.48
C PHE A 50 5.08 13.79 -12.85
N CYS A 51 4.34 13.54 -13.94
CA CYS A 51 4.11 12.17 -14.41
C CYS A 51 5.43 11.38 -14.54
N GLY A 52 6.50 11.99 -15.05
CA GLY A 52 7.79 11.30 -15.22
C GLY A 52 8.40 10.75 -13.92
N TYR A 53 7.99 11.28 -12.76
CA TYR A 53 8.46 10.86 -11.44
C TYR A 53 7.63 9.75 -10.80
N VAL A 54 6.39 9.54 -11.24
CA VAL A 54 5.45 8.60 -10.59
C VAL A 54 4.85 7.58 -11.55
N ARG A 55 5.16 7.69 -12.84
CA ARG A 55 4.62 6.78 -13.86
C ARG A 55 5.03 5.32 -13.61
N GLY A 56 6.28 5.10 -13.22
CA GLY A 56 6.78 3.78 -12.84
C GLY A 56 5.95 3.22 -11.68
N ASP A 57 5.90 3.97 -10.59
CA ASP A 57 5.12 3.64 -9.40
C ASP A 57 3.64 3.33 -9.68
N LEU A 58 2.98 4.10 -10.55
CA LEU A 58 1.60 3.85 -10.96
C LEU A 58 1.45 2.55 -11.75
N SER A 59 2.41 2.26 -12.64
CA SER A 59 2.39 1.02 -13.44
C SER A 59 2.59 -0.19 -12.54
N ASP A 60 3.53 -0.08 -11.60
CA ASP A 60 3.88 -1.10 -10.62
C ASP A 60 2.71 -1.34 -9.63
N ALA A 61 2.07 -0.28 -9.15
CA ALA A 61 0.86 -0.36 -8.33
C ALA A 61 -0.31 -1.03 -9.07
N ALA A 62 -0.43 -0.78 -10.38
CA ALA A 62 -1.43 -1.44 -11.19
C ALA A 62 -1.17 -2.95 -11.30
N LEU A 63 0.09 -3.37 -11.52
CA LEU A 63 0.45 -4.79 -11.52
C LEU A 63 0.07 -5.44 -10.18
N TYR A 64 0.39 -4.79 -9.06
CA TYR A 64 0.00 -5.25 -7.73
C TYR A 64 -1.52 -5.42 -7.58
N TRP A 65 -2.30 -4.38 -7.90
CA TRP A 65 -3.76 -4.42 -7.72
C TRP A 65 -4.45 -5.46 -8.61
N THR A 66 -3.89 -5.76 -9.78
CA THR A 66 -4.46 -6.76 -10.69
C THR A 66 -4.15 -8.21 -10.29
N ASP A 67 -3.14 -8.44 -9.45
CA ASP A 67 -2.73 -9.80 -9.03
C ASP A 67 -2.21 -9.86 -7.58
N LEU A 68 -3.03 -9.39 -6.64
CA LEU A 68 -2.66 -9.27 -5.22
C LEU A 68 -2.15 -10.58 -4.61
N GLY A 69 -2.74 -11.72 -5.00
CA GLY A 69 -2.41 -13.04 -4.44
C GLY A 69 -1.03 -13.57 -4.86
N SER A 70 -0.45 -13.01 -5.92
CA SER A 70 0.89 -13.38 -6.38
C SER A 70 2.00 -12.54 -5.74
N HIS A 71 1.66 -11.36 -5.21
CA HIS A 71 2.65 -10.32 -4.87
C HIS A 71 2.58 -9.91 -3.38
N PRO A 72 3.55 -10.32 -2.53
CA PRO A 72 3.62 -9.89 -1.12
C PRO A 72 3.94 -8.40 -0.99
N LEU A 73 3.47 -7.77 0.09
CA LEU A 73 4.03 -6.50 0.55
C LEU A 73 5.38 -6.73 1.24
N VAL A 74 5.43 -7.73 2.13
CA VAL A 74 6.64 -8.06 2.89
C VAL A 74 7.41 -9.14 2.14
N ASP A 75 8.21 -8.72 1.18
CA ASP A 75 9.13 -9.58 0.45
C ASP A 75 10.50 -9.65 1.16
N THR A 76 11.04 -10.86 1.28
CA THR A 76 12.29 -11.15 1.98
C THR A 76 13.37 -11.72 1.07
N SER A 77 13.15 -11.79 -0.25
CA SER A 77 14.11 -12.45 -1.15
C SER A 77 14.23 -11.81 -2.53
N GLY A 78 15.42 -11.91 -3.13
CA GLY A 78 15.68 -11.42 -4.48
C GLY A 78 15.88 -9.89 -4.53
N ILE A 79 15.50 -9.30 -5.65
CA ILE A 79 15.61 -7.85 -5.92
C ILE A 79 14.24 -7.14 -5.90
N GLY A 80 13.18 -7.86 -5.53
CA GLY A 80 11.79 -7.39 -5.59
C GLY A 80 11.26 -7.31 -7.03
N GLY A 81 10.05 -7.81 -7.26
CA GLY A 81 9.37 -7.64 -8.54
C GLY A 81 8.72 -6.27 -8.68
N LEU A 82 8.30 -5.92 -9.90
CA LEU A 82 7.65 -4.65 -10.20
C LEU A 82 6.34 -4.47 -9.40
N ALA A 83 5.54 -5.52 -9.24
CA ALA A 83 4.32 -5.43 -8.45
C ALA A 83 4.61 -5.22 -6.95
N GLU A 84 5.61 -5.91 -6.39
CA GLU A 84 6.03 -5.74 -5.00
C GLU A 84 6.55 -4.32 -4.75
N ARG A 85 7.28 -3.73 -5.71
CA ARG A 85 7.69 -2.32 -5.70
C ARG A 85 6.48 -1.37 -5.67
N GLY A 86 5.46 -1.65 -6.45
CA GLY A 86 4.18 -0.93 -6.43
C GLY A 86 3.46 -1.00 -5.09
N ALA A 87 3.43 -2.19 -4.48
CA ALA A 87 2.90 -2.38 -3.12
C ALA A 87 3.69 -1.55 -2.10
N GLY A 88 5.02 -1.57 -2.19
CA GLY A 88 5.93 -0.78 -1.36
C GLY A 88 5.69 0.72 -1.48
N TRP A 89 5.58 1.25 -2.70
CA TRP A 89 5.25 2.66 -2.93
C TRP A 89 3.92 3.05 -2.30
N LEU A 90 2.84 2.29 -2.56
CA LEU A 90 1.52 2.53 -1.99
C LEU A 90 1.58 2.53 -0.46
N PHE A 91 2.30 1.58 0.13
CA PHE A 91 2.41 1.45 1.58
C PHE A 91 3.18 2.63 2.20
N ILE A 92 4.35 2.99 1.67
CA ILE A 92 5.11 4.14 2.19
C ILE A 92 4.35 5.45 1.98
N ARG A 93 3.67 5.59 0.83
CA ARG A 93 2.80 6.75 0.57
C ARG A 93 1.71 6.86 1.64
N TYR A 94 1.03 5.76 1.96
CA TYR A 94 0.04 5.70 3.03
C TYR A 94 0.64 6.09 4.38
N LEU A 95 1.79 5.52 4.75
CA LEU A 95 2.45 5.84 6.02
C LEU A 95 2.80 7.33 6.12
N ALA A 96 3.37 7.89 5.06
CA ALA A 96 3.78 9.28 5.03
C ALA A 96 2.58 10.25 5.13
N ASP A 97 1.42 9.88 4.59
CA ASP A 97 0.17 10.62 4.79
C ASP A 97 -0.38 10.44 6.21
N ARG A 98 -0.51 9.18 6.66
CA ARG A 98 -1.17 8.80 7.91
C ARG A 98 -0.43 9.27 9.16
N TYR A 99 0.90 9.29 9.12
CA TYR A 99 1.76 9.61 10.26
C TYR A 99 2.57 10.89 10.04
N THR A 100 2.12 11.74 9.11
CA THR A 100 2.69 13.07 8.88
C THR A 100 2.81 13.85 10.20
N GLN A 101 3.95 14.51 10.40
CA GLN A 101 4.22 15.33 11.59
C GLN A 101 4.23 16.80 11.22
N GLY A 102 3.06 17.42 11.21
CA GLY A 102 2.87 18.80 10.77
C GLY A 102 2.18 18.87 9.41
N ALA A 103 2.47 19.91 8.63
CA ALA A 103 1.77 20.19 7.38
C ALA A 103 2.65 19.91 6.15
N GLY A 104 2.01 19.44 5.08
CA GLY A 104 2.61 19.27 3.76
C GLY A 104 3.81 18.32 3.73
N LEU A 105 4.68 18.52 2.73
CA LEU A 105 5.83 17.65 2.49
C LEU A 105 6.80 17.58 3.66
N ALA A 106 6.98 18.68 4.42
CA ALA A 106 7.88 18.68 5.57
C ALA A 106 7.42 17.70 6.67
N GLY A 107 6.10 17.59 6.90
CA GLY A 107 5.56 16.63 7.86
C GLY A 107 5.70 15.18 7.40
N GLN A 108 5.57 14.95 6.09
CA GLN A 108 5.81 13.64 5.47
C GLN A 108 7.29 13.26 5.57
N ASP A 109 8.19 14.18 5.22
CA ASP A 109 9.65 14.02 5.30
C ASP A 109 10.11 13.77 6.75
N ALA A 110 9.44 14.37 7.74
CA ALA A 110 9.74 14.14 9.16
C ALA A 110 9.40 12.71 9.59
N PHE A 111 8.33 12.11 9.05
CA PHE A 111 8.01 10.72 9.32
C PHE A 111 8.93 9.75 8.57
N THR A 112 9.10 9.90 7.26
CA THR A 112 9.94 8.98 6.48
C THR A 112 11.40 8.99 6.93
N ARG A 113 11.91 10.15 7.37
CA ARG A 113 13.24 10.24 7.98
C ARG A 113 13.40 9.35 9.22
N LYS A 114 12.33 9.12 10.00
CA LYS A 114 12.40 8.22 11.16
C LYS A 114 12.61 6.76 10.75
N LEU A 115 12.09 6.37 9.58
CA LEU A 115 12.27 5.03 9.04
C LEU A 115 13.73 4.78 8.69
N ASP A 116 14.44 5.73 8.09
CA ASP A 116 15.89 5.59 7.87
C ASP A 116 16.68 5.77 9.19
N ASN A 117 16.25 6.70 10.06
CA ASN A 117 17.01 7.10 11.23
C ASN A 117 16.82 6.18 12.46
N THR A 118 16.85 4.86 12.27
CA THR A 118 16.71 3.87 13.33
C THR A 118 17.63 2.67 13.13
N SER A 119 17.90 1.92 14.20
CA SER A 119 18.59 0.62 14.11
C SER A 119 17.60 -0.51 13.84
N LEU A 120 16.30 -0.27 13.92
CA LEU A 120 15.28 -1.25 13.59
C LEU A 120 15.13 -1.35 12.07
N THR A 121 14.75 -2.53 11.58
CA THR A 121 14.44 -2.80 10.17
C THR A 121 13.03 -3.39 10.02
N GLY A 122 12.51 -3.35 8.81
CA GLY A 122 11.28 -4.03 8.41
C GLY A 122 10.05 -3.68 9.23
N ALA A 123 9.25 -4.69 9.53
CA ALA A 123 7.99 -4.52 10.27
C ALA A 123 8.21 -3.90 11.67
N ALA A 124 9.32 -4.24 12.33
CA ALA A 124 9.67 -3.70 13.63
C ALA A 124 10.00 -2.20 13.55
N ASN A 125 10.67 -1.77 12.48
CA ASN A 125 10.91 -0.35 12.20
C ASN A 125 9.59 0.41 12.06
N VAL A 126 8.74 -0.02 11.14
CA VAL A 126 7.46 0.65 10.87
C VAL A 126 6.60 0.72 12.13
N ALA A 127 6.48 -0.39 12.87
CA ALA A 127 5.67 -0.42 14.09
C ALA A 127 6.19 0.57 15.16
N ALA A 128 7.50 0.65 15.34
CA ALA A 128 8.12 1.54 16.31
C ALA A 128 7.92 3.02 15.93
N GLN A 129 8.14 3.39 14.66
CA GLN A 129 8.03 4.80 14.24
C GLN A 129 6.58 5.29 14.15
N ALA A 130 5.66 4.39 13.80
CA ALA A 130 4.22 4.67 13.79
C ALA A 130 3.58 4.64 15.18
N ASN A 131 4.28 4.07 16.18
CA ASN A 131 3.73 3.74 17.49
C ASN A 131 2.41 2.96 17.38
N GLU A 132 2.40 1.97 16.50
CA GLU A 132 1.22 1.17 16.18
C GLU A 132 1.64 -0.23 15.74
N LEU A 133 0.83 -1.25 16.03
CA LEU A 133 1.13 -2.61 15.62
C LEU A 133 1.19 -2.69 14.09
N PHE A 134 2.29 -3.22 13.54
CA PHE A 134 2.49 -3.34 12.09
C PHE A 134 1.27 -3.95 11.38
N ALA A 135 0.67 -4.97 12.01
CA ALA A 135 -0.44 -5.67 11.41
C ALA A 135 -1.77 -4.88 11.41
N THR A 136 -1.95 -3.92 12.32
CA THR A 136 -3.05 -2.95 12.28
C THR A 136 -2.83 -1.91 11.18
N ILE A 137 -1.57 -1.49 10.97
CA ILE A 137 -1.19 -0.59 9.89
C ILE A 137 -1.47 -1.24 8.53
N VAL A 138 -1.05 -2.49 8.34
CA VAL A 138 -1.29 -3.25 7.10
C VAL A 138 -2.78 -3.47 6.85
N GLU A 139 -3.56 -3.79 7.90
CA GLU A 139 -5.03 -3.88 7.80
C GLU A 139 -5.65 -2.59 7.26
N ARG A 140 -5.29 -1.45 7.87
CA ARG A 140 -5.83 -0.14 7.48
C ARG A 140 -5.38 0.28 6.11
N TRP A 141 -4.11 0.08 5.77
CA TRP A 141 -3.59 0.33 4.42
C TRP A 141 -4.33 -0.50 3.36
N ALA A 142 -4.54 -1.80 3.62
CA ALA A 142 -5.31 -2.65 2.72
C ALA A 142 -6.72 -2.09 2.51
N LEU A 143 -7.43 -1.72 3.58
CA LEU A 143 -8.75 -1.08 3.43
C LEU A 143 -8.66 0.27 2.70
N ALA A 144 -7.65 1.10 2.98
CA ALA A 144 -7.44 2.41 2.36
C ALA A 144 -7.27 2.33 0.84
N ASN A 145 -6.56 1.30 0.34
CA ASN A 145 -6.41 1.05 -1.11
C ASN A 145 -7.76 0.99 -1.84
N TRP A 146 -8.82 0.53 -1.15
CA TRP A 146 -10.16 0.47 -1.72
C TRP A 146 -11.03 1.67 -1.35
N VAL A 147 -11.05 2.07 -0.08
CA VAL A 147 -12.09 2.99 0.44
C VAL A 147 -11.69 4.46 0.47
N SER A 148 -10.41 4.80 0.32
CA SER A 148 -9.89 6.16 0.55
C SER A 148 -10.68 7.26 -0.17
N ASP A 149 -10.95 7.07 -1.47
CA ASP A 149 -11.74 7.99 -2.29
C ASP A 149 -12.93 7.26 -2.96
N LEU A 150 -13.54 6.31 -2.25
CA LEU A 150 -14.69 5.56 -2.75
C LEU A 150 -15.93 6.47 -2.86
N PRO A 151 -16.54 6.64 -4.05
CA PRO A 151 -17.72 7.47 -4.21
C PRO A 151 -18.89 7.01 -3.33
N GLY A 152 -19.53 7.97 -2.65
CA GLY A 152 -20.65 7.70 -1.75
C GLY A 152 -20.26 7.18 -0.36
N PHE A 153 -18.97 7.02 -0.07
CA PHE A 153 -18.48 6.58 1.24
C PHE A 153 -17.47 7.59 1.80
N THR A 154 -17.70 8.06 3.02
CA THR A 154 -16.71 8.87 3.74
C THR A 154 -15.81 7.97 4.55
N ALA A 155 -14.59 7.75 4.08
CA ALA A 155 -13.60 6.96 4.80
C ALA A 155 -13.19 7.62 6.13
N PRO A 156 -13.04 6.84 7.22
CA PRO A 156 -12.39 7.30 8.44
C PRO A 156 -10.97 7.83 8.16
N PRO A 157 -10.46 8.80 8.95
CA PRO A 157 -9.14 9.41 8.70
C PRO A 157 -7.99 8.40 8.56
N GLU A 158 -8.05 7.28 9.27
CA GLU A 158 -7.05 6.23 9.21
C GLU A 158 -7.06 5.41 7.92
N LEU A 159 -8.10 5.54 7.08
CA LEU A 159 -8.28 4.83 5.82
C LEU A 159 -8.19 5.75 4.59
N VAL A 160 -7.58 6.92 4.76
CA VAL A 160 -7.47 7.97 3.72
C VAL A 160 -6.02 8.17 3.31
N TYR A 161 -5.76 8.15 1.99
CA TYR A 161 -4.62 8.81 1.37
C TYR A 161 -4.95 10.30 1.24
N THR A 162 -4.19 11.15 1.93
CA THR A 162 -4.42 12.61 1.89
C THR A 162 -3.73 13.29 0.72
N SER A 163 -2.68 12.67 0.17
CA SER A 163 -1.91 13.21 -0.97
C SER A 163 -2.39 12.70 -2.33
N TRP A 164 -3.31 11.75 -2.34
CA TRP A 164 -3.86 11.10 -3.54
C TRP A 164 -5.32 10.73 -3.34
N ALA A 165 -6.16 11.05 -4.32
CA ALA A 165 -7.44 10.38 -4.53
C ALA A 165 -7.23 9.30 -5.60
N LEU A 166 -6.62 8.16 -5.24
CA LEU A 166 -6.08 7.18 -6.20
C LEU A 166 -7.08 6.77 -7.29
N ARG A 167 -8.35 6.50 -6.95
CA ARG A 167 -9.37 6.10 -7.93
C ARG A 167 -9.63 7.20 -8.95
N THR A 168 -9.58 8.45 -8.52
CA THR A 168 -9.86 9.63 -9.35
C THR A 168 -8.62 10.17 -10.08
N ASP A 169 -7.47 10.18 -9.41
CA ASP A 169 -6.23 10.77 -9.87
C ASP A 169 -5.46 9.84 -10.81
N TYR A 170 -5.53 8.52 -10.60
CA TYR A 170 -4.89 7.53 -11.46
C TYR A 170 -5.24 7.72 -12.95
N PRO A 171 -6.52 7.72 -13.37
CA PRO A 171 -6.85 7.91 -14.79
C PRO A 171 -6.50 9.31 -15.30
N LYS A 172 -6.61 10.35 -14.45
CA LYS A 172 -6.28 11.74 -14.84
C LYS A 172 -4.80 11.91 -15.12
N LEU A 173 -3.96 11.34 -14.26
CA LEU A 173 -2.51 11.43 -14.40
C LEU A 173 -2.03 10.55 -15.55
N ASN A 174 -2.58 9.33 -15.67
CA ASN A 174 -2.28 8.44 -16.78
C ASN A 174 -2.59 9.10 -18.14
N ALA A 175 -3.73 9.78 -18.28
CA ALA A 175 -4.06 10.52 -19.50
C ALA A 175 -3.10 11.68 -19.84
N ARG A 176 -2.31 12.17 -18.87
CA ARG A 176 -1.27 13.20 -19.07
C ARG A 176 0.09 12.58 -19.39
N CYS A 177 0.29 11.31 -19.03
CA CYS A 177 1.50 10.59 -19.30
C CYS A 177 1.62 10.22 -20.79
N THR A 178 2.82 10.38 -21.36
CA THR A 178 3.08 10.00 -22.75
C THR A 178 4.27 9.03 -22.84
N PRO A 179 4.09 7.80 -23.37
CA PRO A 179 2.80 7.15 -23.62
C PRO A 179 2.03 6.89 -22.30
N PRO A 180 0.70 6.67 -22.33
CA PRO A 180 -0.05 6.27 -21.14
C PRO A 180 0.42 4.91 -20.61
N THR A 181 0.24 4.68 -19.31
CA THR A 181 0.42 3.39 -18.64
C THR A 181 -0.81 2.50 -18.84
N THR A 182 -0.62 1.20 -18.75
CA THR A 182 -1.72 0.22 -18.78
C THR A 182 -1.89 -0.35 -17.38
N PRO A 183 -3.12 -0.43 -16.85
CA PRO A 183 -4.39 -0.02 -17.45
C PRO A 183 -4.64 1.48 -17.38
N ALA A 184 -5.55 1.98 -18.23
CA ALA A 184 -5.94 3.39 -18.32
C ALA A 184 -6.71 3.90 -17.08
N ALA A 185 -7.48 3.01 -16.44
CA ALA A 185 -8.33 3.30 -15.30
C ALA A 185 -7.78 2.64 -14.03
N PHE A 186 -8.23 3.13 -12.87
CA PHE A 186 -7.91 2.55 -11.58
C PHE A 186 -8.30 1.05 -11.54
N PRO A 187 -7.33 0.13 -11.40
CA PRO A 187 -7.57 -1.29 -11.69
C PRO A 187 -8.07 -2.12 -10.52
N LEU A 188 -7.96 -1.63 -9.29
CA LEU A 188 -8.44 -2.40 -8.14
C LEU A 188 -9.97 -2.53 -8.23
N VAL A 189 -10.46 -3.76 -8.21
CA VAL A 189 -11.88 -4.08 -8.27
C VAL A 189 -12.27 -4.90 -7.03
N ALA A 190 -13.36 -4.50 -6.38
CA ALA A 190 -14.02 -5.31 -5.37
C ALA A 190 -15.33 -5.87 -5.97
N LEU A 191 -15.32 -7.15 -6.36
CA LEU A 191 -16.49 -7.81 -6.92
C LEU A 191 -17.64 -7.78 -5.91
N ALA A 192 -18.87 -7.61 -6.38
CA ALA A 192 -20.05 -7.55 -5.53
C ALA A 192 -20.91 -8.79 -5.71
N GLY A 193 -21.43 -9.35 -4.61
CA GLY A 193 -22.33 -10.48 -4.63
C GLY A 193 -23.23 -10.52 -3.42
N ALA A 194 -24.35 -11.24 -3.52
CA ALA A 194 -25.17 -11.56 -2.35
C ALA A 194 -24.41 -12.54 -1.43
N PRO A 195 -24.70 -12.60 -0.12
CA PRO A 195 -23.96 -13.45 0.81
C PRO A 195 -23.81 -14.91 0.34
N ALA A 196 -24.88 -15.51 -0.18
CA ALA A 196 -24.86 -16.90 -0.64
C ALA A 196 -24.10 -17.14 -1.95
N SER A 197 -23.80 -16.09 -2.74
CA SER A 197 -23.10 -16.20 -4.02
C SER A 197 -21.61 -15.87 -3.92
N VAL A 198 -21.14 -15.39 -2.76
CA VAL A 198 -19.74 -15.03 -2.56
C VAL A 198 -18.97 -16.25 -2.08
N SER A 199 -18.09 -16.76 -2.94
CA SER A 199 -17.12 -17.80 -2.63
C SER A 199 -15.82 -17.46 -3.34
N VAL A 200 -14.78 -17.15 -2.58
CA VAL A 200 -13.49 -16.74 -3.16
C VAL A 200 -12.36 -17.60 -2.59
N SER A 201 -11.46 -18.01 -3.47
CA SER A 201 -10.23 -18.75 -3.15
C SER A 201 -9.04 -18.02 -3.73
N GLY A 202 -7.90 -18.06 -3.05
CA GLY A 202 -6.66 -17.49 -3.54
C GLY A 202 -5.51 -17.70 -2.57
N SER A 203 -4.36 -17.09 -2.87
CA SER A 203 -3.18 -17.12 -2.01
C SER A 203 -3.11 -15.86 -1.16
N LEU A 204 -2.87 -16.02 0.14
CA LEU A 204 -2.54 -14.93 1.06
C LEU A 204 -1.02 -14.89 1.24
N ARG A 205 -0.37 -13.86 0.67
CA ARG A 205 1.06 -13.63 0.87
C ARG A 205 1.29 -12.67 2.04
N ALA A 206 2.54 -12.57 2.50
CA ALA A 206 2.89 -11.71 3.63
C ALA A 206 2.53 -10.24 3.35
N GLY A 207 1.69 -9.67 4.20
CA GLY A 207 1.27 -8.26 4.13
C GLY A 207 0.32 -7.91 2.98
N THR A 208 -0.21 -8.87 2.22
CA THR A 208 -1.19 -8.65 1.14
C THR A 208 -2.44 -9.50 1.33
N GLY A 209 -3.51 -9.16 0.61
CA GLY A 209 -4.73 -9.96 0.52
C GLY A 209 -4.77 -10.83 -0.74
N ALA A 210 -5.72 -11.77 -0.79
CA ALA A 210 -5.97 -12.56 -1.99
C ALA A 210 -6.85 -11.80 -2.98
N VAL A 211 -7.88 -11.10 -2.47
CA VAL A 211 -8.90 -10.38 -3.24
C VAL A 211 -9.55 -9.27 -2.40
N TYR A 212 -10.25 -8.35 -3.07
CA TYR A 212 -11.25 -7.49 -2.45
C TYR A 212 -12.65 -7.97 -2.85
N GLN A 213 -13.56 -8.04 -1.88
CA GLN A 213 -14.92 -8.50 -2.10
C GLN A 213 -15.91 -7.60 -1.37
N ARG A 214 -17.02 -7.30 -2.03
CA ARG A 214 -18.19 -6.66 -1.46
C ARG A 214 -19.29 -7.70 -1.30
N VAL A 215 -19.75 -7.87 -0.07
CA VAL A 215 -20.93 -8.68 0.24
C VAL A 215 -22.12 -7.74 0.43
N LEU A 216 -23.12 -7.85 -0.44
CA LEU A 216 -24.28 -6.97 -0.48
C LEU A 216 -25.36 -7.49 0.46
N GLN A 217 -25.54 -6.83 1.61
CA GLN A 217 -26.59 -7.14 2.56
C GLN A 217 -27.69 -6.07 2.49
N GLY A 218 -28.92 -6.49 2.16
CA GLY A 218 -30.06 -5.59 2.08
C GLY A 218 -30.50 -5.03 3.44
N PRO A 219 -31.22 -3.89 3.48
CA PRO A 219 -31.77 -3.34 4.72
C PRO A 219 -32.63 -4.38 5.45
N GLY A 220 -32.39 -4.58 6.74
CA GLY A 220 -33.14 -5.53 7.57
C GLY A 220 -32.86 -7.02 7.28
N ALA A 221 -31.96 -7.35 6.35
CA ALA A 221 -31.56 -8.73 6.11
C ALA A 221 -30.84 -9.33 7.33
N GLY A 222 -31.09 -10.62 7.59
CA GLY A 222 -30.44 -11.35 8.68
C GLY A 222 -28.91 -11.43 8.52
N PRO A 223 -28.17 -11.73 9.60
CA PRO A 223 -26.72 -11.93 9.54
C PRO A 223 -26.36 -13.12 8.65
N PHE A 224 -25.17 -13.10 8.08
CA PHE A 224 -24.57 -14.24 7.37
C PHE A 224 -23.24 -14.60 8.02
N GLN A 225 -22.78 -15.82 7.76
CA GLN A 225 -21.49 -16.32 8.23
C GLN A 225 -20.48 -16.29 7.09
N VAL A 226 -19.23 -15.96 7.42
CA VAL A 226 -18.09 -16.08 6.50
C VAL A 226 -17.25 -17.24 6.97
N LEU A 227 -17.08 -18.24 6.10
CA LEU A 227 -16.10 -19.30 6.30
C LEU A 227 -14.74 -18.81 5.80
N PHE A 228 -13.73 -18.86 6.66
CA PHE A 228 -12.35 -18.51 6.33
C PHE A 228 -11.45 -19.70 6.66
N SER A 229 -11.05 -20.43 5.61
CA SER A 229 -10.42 -21.75 5.71
C SER A 229 -9.26 -21.88 4.72
N ASP A 230 -8.50 -22.98 4.83
CA ASP A 230 -7.59 -23.39 3.78
C ASP A 230 -8.33 -23.96 2.55
N GLY A 231 -7.58 -24.38 1.53
CA GLY A 231 -8.12 -24.92 0.27
C GLY A 231 -8.89 -26.25 0.42
N ASN A 232 -8.80 -26.92 1.57
CA ASN A 232 -9.55 -28.14 1.88
C ASN A 232 -10.74 -27.87 2.81
N GLY A 233 -11.02 -26.61 3.16
CA GLY A 233 -12.06 -26.25 4.11
C GLY A 233 -11.66 -26.41 5.58
N ALA A 234 -10.37 -26.65 5.87
CA ALA A 234 -9.87 -26.80 7.24
C ALA A 234 -9.45 -25.46 7.85
N GLN A 235 -9.25 -25.44 9.17
CA GLN A 235 -8.78 -24.26 9.88
C GLN A 235 -7.38 -23.85 9.40
N LEU A 236 -7.19 -22.55 9.13
CA LEU A 236 -5.90 -21.98 8.78
C LEU A 236 -4.92 -22.11 9.97
N ARG A 237 -3.64 -22.35 9.68
CA ARG A 237 -2.61 -22.50 10.72
C ARG A 237 -2.44 -21.19 11.48
N GLU A 238 -2.42 -21.24 12.81
CA GLU A 238 -2.20 -20.04 13.63
C GLU A 238 -0.85 -19.36 13.34
N THR A 239 0.17 -20.14 12.97
CA THR A 239 1.51 -19.64 12.61
C THR A 239 1.51 -18.78 11.35
N THR A 240 0.52 -18.90 10.46
CA THR A 240 0.39 -18.03 9.28
C THR A 240 -0.29 -16.70 9.61
N GLN A 241 -0.79 -16.54 10.84
CA GLN A 241 -1.50 -15.35 11.32
C GLN A 241 -2.48 -14.77 10.29
N PRO A 242 -3.41 -15.59 9.76
CA PRO A 242 -4.28 -15.18 8.69
C PRO A 242 -5.23 -14.09 9.18
N ARG A 243 -5.56 -13.13 8.30
CA ARG A 243 -6.44 -12.01 8.64
C ARG A 243 -7.56 -11.87 7.62
N LEU A 244 -8.74 -11.54 8.13
CA LEU A 244 -9.90 -11.12 7.36
C LEU A 244 -10.26 -9.69 7.79
N ASN A 245 -9.97 -8.72 6.93
CA ASN A 245 -10.22 -7.31 7.21
C ASN A 245 -11.62 -6.96 6.68
N VAL A 246 -12.50 -6.43 7.54
CA VAL A 246 -13.89 -6.15 7.20
C VAL A 246 -14.23 -4.71 7.52
N ILE A 247 -14.75 -3.99 6.52
CA ILE A 247 -15.35 -2.68 6.70
C ILE A 247 -16.79 -2.69 6.20
N ARG A 248 -17.67 -2.02 6.95
CA ARG A 248 -19.06 -1.79 6.51
C ARG A 248 -19.13 -0.48 5.74
N ILE A 249 -19.46 -0.58 4.46
CA ILE A 249 -19.83 0.54 3.60
C ILE A 249 -21.35 0.58 3.50
N ARG A 250 -21.96 1.75 3.69
CA ARG A 250 -23.43 1.95 3.64
C ARG A 250 -23.83 2.55 2.32
#